data_AF-A0AAU5N6C8-F1
#
_entry.id   AF-A0AAU5N6C8-F1
#
_cell.length_a   1.000
_cell.length_b   1.000
_cell.length_c   1.000
_cell.angle_alpha   90.00
_cell.angle_beta   90.00
_cell.angle_gamma   90.00
#
_symmetry.space_group_name_H-M   'P 1'
#
loop_
_entity.id
_entity.type
_entity.pdbx_description
1 polymer ?
#
loop_
_entity_poly.entity_id
_entity_poly.type
_entity_poly.pdbx_seq_one_letter_code
_entity_poly.pdbx_strand_id
1 'polypeptide(L)'
;MSNTGTGSRDNPVETTPDTVPTGCSWFLDPDGTLCLSPGCMARVQDPEAECLCDTLTTQHARLKRRMRELKGRQKYADNWWHALTAAVAAHPDQNAILADTRRRAGR
;
A
#
# COMPACT_ATOMS: atom_id res chain seq x y z
N MET A 1 -24.27 -9.82 -15.67
CA MET A 1 -24.13 -9.09 -14.40
C MET A 1 -24.12 -10.14 -13.30
N SER A 2 -22.94 -10.64 -12.94
CA SER A 2 -22.81 -11.75 -11.99
C SER A 2 -22.82 -11.20 -10.57
N ASN A 3 -23.93 -11.40 -9.88
CA ASN A 3 -24.08 -11.08 -8.46
C ASN A 3 -23.75 -12.35 -7.67
N THR A 4 -22.46 -12.65 -7.46
CA THR A 4 -22.01 -13.73 -6.58
C THR A 4 -21.99 -13.19 -5.16
N GLY A 5 -23.12 -13.32 -4.47
CA GLY A 5 -23.37 -12.77 -3.15
C GLY A 5 -22.30 -13.19 -2.14
N THR A 6 -21.50 -12.23 -1.71
CA THR A 6 -20.60 -12.37 -0.58
C THR A 6 -21.42 -12.37 0.71
N GLY A 7 -21.30 -13.43 1.52
CA GLY A 7 -21.96 -13.52 2.82
C GLY A 7 -21.43 -12.52 3.84
N SER A 8 -22.32 -12.08 4.74
CA SER A 8 -22.01 -11.26 5.92
C SER A 8 -22.05 -12.12 7.19
N ARG A 9 -21.65 -11.59 8.34
CA ARG A 9 -21.70 -12.32 9.61
C ARG A 9 -23.14 -12.72 9.98
N ASP A 10 -24.07 -11.78 9.83
CA ASP A 10 -25.47 -11.97 10.22
C ASP A 10 -26.28 -12.71 9.15
N ASN A 11 -25.81 -12.68 7.90
CA ASN A 11 -26.39 -13.40 6.78
C ASN A 11 -25.26 -14.11 6.01
N PRO A 12 -24.74 -15.23 6.54
CA PRO A 12 -23.72 -16.01 5.86
C PRO A 12 -24.34 -16.74 4.66
N VAL A 13 -23.52 -17.05 3.66
CA VAL A 13 -23.94 -17.76 2.45
C VAL A 13 -23.29 -19.14 2.46
N GLU A 14 -24.04 -20.17 2.06
CA GLU A 14 -23.48 -21.51 1.85
C GLU A 14 -22.52 -21.49 0.67
N THR A 15 -21.32 -22.04 0.86
CA THR A 15 -20.31 -22.13 -0.19
C THR A 15 -19.73 -23.53 -0.28
N THR A 16 -19.51 -24.00 -1.50
CA THR A 16 -18.66 -25.15 -1.84
C THR A 16 -17.24 -24.68 -2.17
N PRO A 17 -16.21 -25.56 -2.18
CA PRO A 17 -14.85 -25.19 -2.55
C PRO A 17 -14.75 -24.39 -3.86
N ASP A 18 -15.63 -24.66 -4.83
CA ASP A 18 -15.65 -23.99 -6.15
C ASP A 18 -16.43 -22.66 -6.17
N THR A 19 -17.20 -22.35 -5.13
CA THR A 19 -18.08 -21.17 -5.07
C THR A 19 -17.66 -20.16 -4.00
N VAL A 20 -16.59 -20.43 -3.25
CA VAL A 20 -16.01 -19.49 -2.30
C VAL A 20 -15.56 -18.21 -3.04
N PRO A 21 -16.13 -17.03 -2.72
CA PRO A 21 -15.74 -15.77 -3.33
C PRO A 21 -14.27 -15.41 -3.00
N THR A 22 -13.61 -14.71 -3.91
CA THR A 22 -12.28 -14.15 -3.66
C THR A 22 -12.36 -12.95 -2.69
N GLY A 23 -11.76 -13.05 -1.50
CA GLY A 23 -11.73 -11.96 -0.49
C GLY A 23 -12.20 -12.37 0.92
N CYS A 24 -12.32 -11.44 1.88
CA CYS A 24 -12.96 -11.75 3.17
C CYS A 24 -14.46 -11.97 2.92
N SER A 25 -14.98 -13.12 3.33
CA SER A 25 -16.41 -13.35 3.48
C SER A 25 -16.66 -14.35 4.60
N TRP A 26 -17.83 -14.24 5.21
CA TRP A 26 -18.34 -15.24 6.13
C TRP A 26 -19.11 -16.28 5.32
N PHE A 27 -18.84 -17.56 5.59
CA PHE A 27 -19.51 -18.68 4.94
C PHE A 27 -19.90 -19.74 5.98
N LEU A 28 -20.91 -20.54 5.65
CA LEU A 28 -21.24 -21.74 6.41
C LEU A 28 -20.52 -22.92 5.77
N ASP A 29 -19.73 -23.64 6.57
CA ASP A 29 -19.21 -24.96 6.19
C ASP A 29 -20.39 -25.96 6.11
N PRO A 30 -20.30 -27.09 5.38
CA PRO A 30 -21.40 -28.03 5.24
C PRO A 30 -21.93 -28.61 6.55
N ASP A 31 -21.15 -28.55 7.63
CA ASP A 31 -21.59 -28.94 8.98
C ASP A 31 -22.33 -27.83 9.75
N GLY A 32 -22.53 -26.67 9.13
CA GLY A 32 -23.18 -25.49 9.71
C GLY A 32 -22.25 -24.57 10.49
N THR A 33 -20.94 -24.85 10.53
CA THR A 33 -19.97 -24.00 11.23
C THR A 33 -19.79 -22.67 10.48
N LEU A 34 -19.88 -21.56 11.21
CA LEU A 34 -19.60 -20.23 10.69
C LEU A 34 -18.09 -20.01 10.57
N CYS A 35 -17.60 -19.90 9.35
CA CYS A 35 -16.18 -19.75 9.03
C CYS A 35 -15.88 -18.39 8.38
N LEU A 36 -14.74 -17.81 8.72
CA LEU A 36 -14.18 -16.64 8.04
C LEU A 36 -13.13 -17.12 7.03
N SER A 37 -13.29 -16.75 5.76
CA SER A 37 -12.35 -17.15 4.70
C SER A 37 -10.89 -16.78 5.05
N PRO A 38 -9.91 -17.69 4.87
CA PRO A 38 -8.52 -17.45 5.28
C PRO A 38 -7.92 -16.26 4.53
N GLY A 39 -7.65 -15.18 5.27
CA GLY A 39 -7.07 -13.96 4.71
C GLY A 39 -7.20 -12.72 5.60
N CYS A 40 -8.02 -12.77 6.66
CA CYS A 40 -8.39 -11.56 7.40
C CYS A 40 -8.36 -11.73 8.91
N MET A 41 -7.20 -11.55 9.53
CA MET A 41 -7.15 -11.29 10.98
C MET A 41 -7.86 -9.98 11.34
N ALA A 42 -7.99 -9.02 10.41
CA ALA A 42 -8.64 -7.73 10.65
C ALA A 42 -10.13 -7.87 11.07
N ARG A 43 -10.86 -8.82 10.46
CA ARG A 43 -12.28 -9.07 10.78
C ARG A 43 -12.52 -10.08 11.91
N VAL A 44 -11.47 -10.71 12.42
CA VAL A 44 -11.56 -11.56 13.61
C VAL A 44 -11.89 -10.71 14.85
N GLN A 45 -11.38 -9.47 14.90
CA GLN A 45 -11.58 -8.57 16.04
C GLN A 45 -12.67 -7.52 15.81
N ASP A 46 -12.89 -7.11 14.56
CA ASP A 46 -13.93 -6.13 14.18
C ASP A 46 -14.70 -6.61 12.92
N PRO A 47 -15.94 -7.11 13.07
CA PRO A 47 -16.76 -7.57 11.96
C PRO A 47 -17.04 -6.49 10.90
N GLU A 48 -17.06 -5.22 11.30
CA GLU A 48 -17.40 -4.07 10.45
C GLU A 48 -16.17 -3.42 9.81
N ALA A 49 -14.96 -3.84 10.18
CA ALA A 49 -13.73 -3.31 9.61
C ALA A 49 -13.70 -3.47 8.08
N GLU A 50 -13.07 -2.52 7.40
CA GLU A 50 -12.86 -2.57 5.97
C GLU A 50 -12.05 -3.83 5.59
N CYS A 51 -12.52 -4.54 4.57
CA CYS A 51 -11.93 -5.78 4.07
C CYS A 51 -10.64 -5.48 3.29
N LEU A 52 -9.55 -5.17 4.00
CA LEU A 52 -8.24 -4.83 3.42
C LEU A 52 -7.34 -6.05 3.17
N CYS A 53 -7.91 -7.23 2.98
CA CYS A 53 -7.15 -8.44 2.68
C CYS A 53 -6.82 -8.56 1.19
N ASP A 54 -5.92 -7.67 0.76
CA ASP A 54 -5.15 -7.95 -0.44
C ASP A 54 -4.48 -9.32 -0.27
N THR A 55 -4.63 -10.22 -1.25
CA THR A 55 -3.86 -11.48 -1.28
C THR A 55 -2.37 -11.17 -1.10
N LEU A 56 -1.56 -12.10 -0.58
CA LEU A 56 -0.11 -11.90 -0.46
C LEU A 56 0.51 -11.44 -1.80
N THR A 57 -0.01 -11.95 -2.92
CA THR A 57 0.36 -11.52 -4.28
C THR A 57 0.01 -10.06 -4.55
N THR A 58 -1.20 -9.61 -4.19
CA THR A 58 -1.62 -8.21 -4.34
C THR A 58 -0.81 -7.27 -3.45
N GLN A 59 -0.55 -7.66 -2.19
CA GLN A 59 0.31 -6.90 -1.28
C GLN A 59 1.73 -6.78 -1.83
N HIS A 60 2.30 -7.89 -2.31
CA HIS A 60 3.62 -7.92 -2.91
C HIS A 60 3.68 -7.02 -4.17
N ALA A 61 2.68 -7.10 -5.05
CA ALA A 61 2.61 -6.26 -6.25
C ALA A 61 2.55 -4.76 -5.89
N ARG A 62 1.74 -4.40 -4.89
CA ARG A 62 1.62 -3.03 -4.37
C ARG A 62 2.94 -2.52 -3.77
N LEU A 63 3.59 -3.32 -2.92
CA LEU A 63 4.88 -2.97 -2.33
C LEU A 63 5.97 -2.84 -3.40
N LYS A 64 6.01 -3.74 -4.38
CA LYS A 64 6.96 -3.67 -5.51
C LYS A 64 6.74 -2.42 -6.36
N ARG A 65 5.49 -2.00 -6.57
CA ARG A 65 5.15 -0.73 -7.25
C ARG A 65 5.63 0.47 -6.44
N ARG A 66 5.32 0.53 -5.15
CA ARG A 66 5.74 1.62 -4.25
C ARG A 66 7.26 1.73 -4.16
N MET A 67 7.96 0.60 -4.12
CA MET A 67 9.42 0.57 -4.15
C MET A 67 9.99 1.16 -5.44
N ARG A 68 9.41 0.85 -6.60
CA ARG A 68 9.84 1.45 -7.88
C ARG A 68 9.61 2.95 -7.91
N GLU A 69 8.45 3.41 -7.43
CA GLU A 69 8.13 4.84 -7.35
C GLU A 69 9.11 5.58 -6.45
N LEU A 70 9.36 5.07 -5.24
CA LEU A 70 10.31 5.67 -4.30
C LEU A 70 11.73 5.71 -4.87
N LYS A 71 12.19 4.64 -5.52
CA LYS A 71 13.48 4.63 -6.22
C LYS A 71 13.54 5.67 -7.35
N GLY A 72 12.46 5.83 -8.10
CA GLY A 72 12.36 6.87 -9.13
C GLY A 72 12.46 8.28 -8.55
N ARG A 73 11.74 8.54 -7.45
CA ARG A 73 11.79 9.83 -6.73
C ARG A 73 13.17 10.12 -6.15
N GLN A 74 13.82 9.12 -5.55
CA GLN A 74 15.18 9.25 -5.03
C GLN A 74 16.16 9.59 -6.15
N LYS A 75 16.16 8.82 -7.24
CA LYS A 75 17.04 9.06 -8.39
C LYS A 75 16.85 10.47 -8.97
N TYR A 76 15.60 10.93 -9.06
CA TYR A 76 15.30 12.29 -9.51
C TYR A 76 15.87 13.34 -8.55
N ALA A 77 15.64 13.18 -7.25
CA ALA A 77 16.17 14.10 -6.23
C ALA A 77 17.70 14.16 -6.24
N ASP A 78 18.37 13.01 -6.37
CA ASP A 78 19.83 12.92 -6.45
C ASP A 78 20.36 13.65 -7.70
N ASN A 79 19.77 13.37 -8.86
CA ASN A 79 20.14 14.04 -10.11
C ASN A 79 19.95 15.56 -10.03
N TRP A 80 18.80 16.00 -9.48
CA TRP A 80 18.50 17.41 -9.31
C TRP A 80 19.48 18.09 -8.35
N TRP A 81 19.79 17.44 -7.21
CA TRP A 81 20.74 17.97 -6.23
C TRP A 81 22.16 18.11 -6.80
N HIS A 82 22.62 17.11 -7.56
CA HIS A 82 23.91 17.17 -8.24
C HIS A 82 23.96 18.31 -9.29
N ALA A 83 22.90 18.45 -10.09
CA ALA A 83 22.81 19.53 -11.07
C ALA A 83 22.80 20.91 -10.40
N LEU A 84 22.03 21.08 -9.33
CA LEU A 84 22.00 22.32 -8.56
C LEU A 84 23.36 22.65 -7.95
N THR A 85 24.02 21.65 -7.36
CA THR A 85 25.36 21.82 -6.77
C THR A 85 26.38 22.25 -7.83
N ALA A 86 26.35 21.62 -9.01
CA ALA A 86 27.22 22.00 -10.12
C ALA A 86 26.93 23.42 -10.62
N ALA A 87 25.65 23.81 -10.73
CA ALA A 87 25.26 25.15 -11.14
C ALA A 87 25.73 26.23 -10.15
N VAL A 88 25.57 25.97 -8.84
CA VAL A 88 26.07 26.88 -7.79
C VAL A 88 27.59 26.97 -7.82
N ALA A 89 28.30 25.85 -8.03
CA ALA A 89 29.75 25.83 -8.11
C ALA A 89 30.31 26.60 -9.32
N ALA A 90 29.58 26.62 -10.43
CA ALA A 90 29.95 27.39 -11.63
C ALA A 90 29.58 28.88 -11.55
N HIS A 91 28.82 29.30 -10.52
CA HIS A 91 28.35 30.67 -10.40
C HIS A 91 29.43 31.58 -9.79
N PRO A 92 29.66 32.80 -10.34
CA PRO A 92 30.65 33.75 -9.79
C PRO A 92 30.45 34.04 -8.29
N ASP A 93 29.20 34.15 -7.85
CA ASP A 93 28.84 34.43 -6.45
C ASP A 93 28.67 33.18 -5.57
N GLN A 94 29.26 32.04 -5.95
CA GLN A 94 29.13 30.77 -5.20
C GLN A 94 29.28 30.94 -3.69
N ASN A 95 30.30 31.68 -3.25
CA ASN A 95 30.59 31.88 -1.83
C ASN A 95 29.47 32.61 -1.09
N ALA A 96 28.86 33.62 -1.72
CA ALA A 96 27.74 34.36 -1.14
C ALA A 96 26.48 33.48 -1.05
N ILE A 97 26.19 32.70 -2.10
CA ILE A 97 25.07 31.76 -2.12
C ILE A 97 25.22 30.70 -1.02
N LEU A 98 26.41 30.12 -0.87
CA LEU A 98 26.67 29.12 0.17
C LEU A 98 26.62 29.70 1.59
N ALA A 99 27.13 30.93 1.79
CA ALA A 99 27.03 31.62 3.07
C ALA A 99 25.58 31.90 3.45
N ASP A 100 24.75 32.39 2.52
CA ASP A 100 23.32 32.60 2.76
C ASP A 100 22.59 31.30 3.08
N THR A 101 22.91 30.23 2.34
CA THR A 101 22.33 28.90 2.55
C THR A 101 22.65 28.37 3.96
N ARG A 102 23.90 28.53 4.44
CA ARG A 102 24.29 28.11 5.80
C ARG A 102 23.50 28.88 6.87
N ARG A 103 23.39 30.21 6.72
CA ARG A 103 22.59 31.04 7.64
C ARG A 103 21.13 30.58 7.72
N ARG A 104 20.49 30.30 6.58
CA ARG A 104 19.09 29.82 6.53
C ARG A 104 18.94 28.42 7.12
N ALA A 105 19.96 27.57 6.99
CA ALA A 105 19.99 26.23 7.58
C ALA A 105 20.30 26.25 9.09
N GLY A 106 20.55 27.41 9.70
CA GLY A 106 20.91 27.54 11.11
C GLY A 106 22.31 27.02 11.44
N ARG A 107 23.25 27.11 10.48
CA ARG A 107 24.67 26.74 10.66
C ARG A 107 25.59 27.95 10.53
#